data_AF-A0A352GM28-F1
#
_entry.id   AF-A0A352GM28-F1
#
_cell.length_a   1.000
_cell.length_b   1.000
_cell.length_c   1.000
_cell.angle_alpha   90.00
_cell.angle_beta   90.00
_cell.angle_gamma   90.00
#
_symmetry.space_group_name_H-M   'P 1'
#
loop_
_entity.id
_entity.type
_entity.pdbx_description
1 polymer ?
#
loop_
_entity_poly.entity_id
_entity_poly.type
_entity_poly.pdbx_seq_one_letter_code
_entity_poly.pdbx_strand_id
1 'polypeptide(L)'
;MGRPPMRRAMIPPPPPPRRRGKFWLYFLLISVTMIAVAFPTIIVVGIGMLPAMASWITDRTDQKYGFFCIGGLNFAGMFPYLMDLWSGNHNITGALDIVTDVFALAVMYGAAMAGWMVYTVIPPVI
;
A
#
# COMPACT_ATOMS: atom_id res chain seq x y z
N MET A 1 -36.76 74.18 8.69
CA MET A 1 -36.54 73.03 7.79
C MET A 1 -35.36 72.21 8.29
N GLY A 2 -35.60 71.18 9.09
CA GLY A 2 -34.56 70.26 9.55
C GLY A 2 -34.32 69.16 8.51
N ARG A 3 -33.06 68.95 8.10
CA ARG A 3 -32.68 67.88 7.17
C ARG A 3 -32.77 66.52 7.90
N PRO A 4 -33.32 65.46 7.27
CA PRO A 4 -33.38 64.14 7.90
C PRO A 4 -31.97 63.56 8.11
N PRO A 5 -31.71 62.83 9.20
CA PRO A 5 -30.41 62.22 9.44
C PRO A 5 -30.14 61.12 8.41
N MET A 6 -29.00 61.26 7.73
CA MET A 6 -28.48 60.32 6.73
C MET A 6 -28.34 58.93 7.38
N ARG A 7 -29.15 57.98 6.93
CA ARG A 7 -29.12 56.59 7.38
C ARG A 7 -27.73 56.03 7.05
N ARG A 8 -26.86 55.91 8.07
CA ARG A 8 -25.52 55.32 7.93
C ARG A 8 -25.68 53.96 7.27
N ALA A 9 -25.11 53.81 6.08
CA ALA A 9 -24.99 52.50 5.45
C ALA A 9 -24.21 51.61 6.40
N MET A 10 -24.90 50.63 6.99
CA MET A 10 -24.30 49.61 7.82
C MET A 10 -23.46 48.74 6.88
N ILE A 11 -22.16 49.04 6.78
CA ILE A 11 -21.22 48.23 6.03
C ILE A 11 -21.20 46.86 6.73
N PRO A 12 -21.57 45.76 6.06
CA PRO A 12 -21.53 44.44 6.68
C PRO A 12 -20.09 44.12 7.10
N PRO A 13 -19.89 43.46 8.24
CA PRO A 13 -18.54 43.11 8.69
C PRO A 13 -17.84 42.24 7.64
N PRO A 14 -16.52 42.38 7.46
CA PRO A 14 -15.77 41.56 6.51
C PRO A 14 -15.96 40.07 6.85
N PRO A 15 -16.10 39.19 5.84
CA PRO A 15 -16.31 37.76 6.08
C PRO A 15 -15.14 37.18 6.90
N PRO A 16 -15.42 36.30 7.88
CA PRO A 16 -14.37 35.75 8.74
C PRO A 16 -13.34 34.97 7.91
N PRO A 17 -12.05 35.04 8.25
CA PRO A 17 -11.00 34.34 7.52
C PRO A 17 -11.25 32.83 7.58
N ARG A 18 -11.42 32.21 6.40
CA ARG A 18 -11.66 30.76 6.26
C ARG A 18 -10.47 29.98 6.81
N ARG A 19 -10.56 29.46 8.04
CA ARG A 19 -9.65 28.46 8.60
C ARG A 19 -9.87 27.09 7.94
N ARG A 20 -9.51 26.95 6.66
CA ARG A 20 -9.75 25.72 5.86
C ARG A 20 -8.47 25.06 5.31
N GLY A 21 -7.29 25.41 5.83
CA GLY A 21 -6.03 24.90 5.30
C GLY A 21 -5.35 23.78 6.11
N LYS A 22 -5.52 23.76 7.44
CA LYS A 22 -4.66 22.93 8.31
C LYS A 22 -4.93 21.43 8.19
N PHE A 23 -6.19 21.01 8.16
CA PHE A 23 -6.54 19.58 8.01
C PHE A 23 -6.03 19.02 6.67
N TRP A 24 -6.25 19.76 5.58
CA TRP A 24 -5.83 19.32 4.25
C TRP A 24 -4.30 19.32 4.11
N LEU A 25 -3.62 20.27 4.74
CA LEU A 25 -2.16 20.30 4.82
C LEU A 25 -1.60 19.11 5.61
N TYR A 26 -2.16 18.79 6.78
CA TYR A 26 -1.74 17.60 7.55
C TYR A 26 -2.03 16.31 6.79
N PHE A 27 -3.19 16.20 6.15
CA PHE A 27 -3.53 15.06 5.31
C PHE A 27 -2.51 14.88 4.17
N LEU A 28 -2.13 15.96 3.49
CA LEU A 28 -1.15 15.94 2.41
C LEU A 28 0.27 15.62 2.91
N LEU A 29 0.68 16.17 4.05
CA LEU A 29 1.97 15.84 4.67
C LEU A 29 2.06 14.36 5.06
N ILE A 30 1.00 13.82 5.66
CA ILE A 30 0.91 12.41 6.03
C ILE A 30 0.94 11.53 4.78
N SER A 31 0.18 11.86 3.74
CA SER A 31 0.14 11.06 2.51
C SER A 31 1.51 11.04 1.80
N VAL A 32 2.18 12.18 1.67
CA VAL A 32 3.51 12.27 1.06
C VAL A 32 4.54 11.47 1.86
N THR A 33 4.52 11.58 3.20
CA THR A 33 5.44 10.82 4.06
C THR A 33 5.17 9.32 3.94
N MET A 34 3.90 8.91 3.92
CA MET A 34 3.53 7.51 3.80
C MET A 34 3.94 6.91 2.45
N ILE A 35 3.80 7.67 1.35
CA ILE A 35 4.26 7.26 0.01
C ILE A 35 5.79 7.12 -0.03
N ALA A 36 6.52 8.08 0.55
CA ALA A 36 7.97 8.04 0.60
C ALA A 36 8.50 6.82 1.37
N VAL A 37 7.88 6.50 2.51
CA VAL A 37 8.20 5.29 3.29
C VAL A 37 7.76 4.02 2.57
N ALA A 38 6.65 4.05 1.82
CA ALA A 38 6.17 2.89 1.08
C ALA A 38 7.03 2.55 -0.14
N PHE A 39 7.84 3.47 -0.67
CA PHE A 39 8.61 3.24 -1.90
C PHE A 39 9.51 1.97 -1.89
N PRO A 40 10.44 1.78 -0.93
CA PRO A 40 11.25 0.55 -0.86
C PRO A 40 10.39 -0.70 -0.64
N THR A 41 9.28 -0.58 0.10
CA THR A 41 8.36 -1.70 0.33
C THR A 41 7.63 -2.12 -0.94
N ILE A 42 7.25 -1.17 -1.80
CA ILE A 42 6.60 -1.44 -3.09
C ILE A 42 7.54 -2.21 -4.02
N ILE A 43 8.85 -1.92 -3.99
CA ILE A 43 9.84 -2.65 -4.81
C ILE A 43 9.90 -4.12 -4.39
N VAL A 44 10.05 -4.40 -3.10
CA VAL A 44 10.13 -5.77 -2.58
C VAL A 44 8.82 -6.52 -2.80
N VAL A 45 7.69 -5.89 -2.47
CA VAL A 45 6.37 -6.51 -2.66
C VAL A 45 6.10 -6.75 -4.15
N GLY A 46 6.39 -5.77 -5.01
CA GLY A 46 6.13 -5.88 -6.45
C GLY A 46 6.89 -7.03 -7.11
N ILE A 47 8.14 -7.27 -6.70
CA ILE A 47 8.96 -8.35 -7.27
C ILE A 47 8.70 -9.68 -6.56
N GLY A 48 8.64 -9.69 -5.23
CA GLY A 48 8.41 -10.92 -4.47
C GLY A 48 6.99 -11.50 -4.63
N MET A 49 5.99 -10.68 -4.99
CA MET A 49 4.60 -11.11 -5.27
C MET A 49 4.37 -11.53 -6.73
N LEU A 50 5.37 -11.50 -7.62
CA LEU A 50 5.20 -11.93 -9.02
C LEU A 50 4.54 -13.32 -9.16
N PRO A 51 4.88 -14.34 -8.35
CA PRO A 51 4.20 -15.63 -8.41
C PRO A 51 2.72 -15.58 -8.03
N ALA A 52 2.36 -14.76 -7.04
CA ALA A 52 0.97 -14.56 -6.64
C ALA A 52 0.19 -13.91 -7.81
N MET A 53 0.77 -12.91 -8.47
CA MET A 53 0.18 -12.29 -9.66
C MET A 53 0.01 -13.31 -10.82
N ALA A 54 0.99 -14.19 -11.04
CA ALA A 54 0.88 -15.27 -12.03
C ALA A 54 -0.26 -16.24 -11.69
N SER A 55 -0.46 -16.55 -10.41
CA SER A 55 -1.57 -17.41 -9.97
C SER A 55 -2.93 -16.78 -10.21
N TRP A 56 -3.08 -15.46 -10.09
CA TRP A 56 -4.34 -14.75 -10.39
C TRP A 56 -4.76 -14.90 -11.86
N ILE A 57 -3.78 -14.96 -12.77
CA ILE A 57 -4.00 -15.11 -14.21
C ILE A 57 -4.32 -16.58 -14.56
N THR A 58 -3.68 -17.52 -13.85
CA THR A 58 -3.81 -18.95 -14.15
C THR A 58 -5.06 -19.56 -13.51
N ASP A 59 -5.49 -19.04 -12.37
CA ASP A 59 -6.68 -19.53 -11.66
C ASP A 59 -7.96 -19.15 -12.44
N ARG A 60 -8.66 -20.19 -12.93
CA ARG A 60 -9.91 -20.07 -13.67
C ARG A 60 -11.16 -20.26 -12.80
N THR A 61 -11.01 -20.48 -11.49
CA THR A 61 -12.17 -20.60 -10.59
C THR A 61 -12.79 -19.23 -10.32
N ASP A 62 -14.12 -19.17 -10.24
CA ASP A 62 -14.87 -17.92 -9.98
C ASP A 62 -14.46 -17.27 -8.66
N GLN A 63 -14.09 -18.09 -7.66
CA GLN A 63 -13.79 -17.64 -6.30
C GLN A 63 -12.28 -17.40 -6.05
N LYS A 64 -11.42 -17.64 -7.05
CA LYS A 64 -9.96 -17.42 -7.02
C LYS A 64 -9.25 -17.97 -5.78
N TYR A 65 -9.67 -19.12 -5.28
CA TYR A 65 -9.08 -19.72 -4.07
C TYR A 65 -7.58 -20.04 -4.23
N GLY A 66 -7.13 -20.34 -5.45
CA GLY A 66 -5.72 -20.55 -5.74
C GLY A 66 -4.92 -19.29 -5.48
N PHE A 67 -5.41 -18.13 -5.93
CA PHE A 67 -4.75 -16.85 -5.66
C PHE A 67 -4.60 -16.55 -4.18
N PHE A 68 -5.64 -16.75 -3.37
CA PHE A 68 -5.56 -16.45 -1.93
C PHE A 68 -4.62 -17.40 -1.20
N CYS A 69 -4.61 -18.69 -1.56
CA CYS A 69 -3.72 -19.68 -0.95
C CYS A 69 -2.25 -19.41 -1.33
N ILE A 70 -1.97 -19.27 -2.63
CA ILE A 70 -0.62 -19.04 -3.16
C ILE A 70 -0.10 -17.68 -2.71
N GLY A 71 -0.94 -16.64 -2.81
CA GLY A 71 -0.60 -15.29 -2.37
C GLY A 71 -0.35 -15.21 -0.86
N GLY A 72 -1.16 -15.88 -0.04
CA GLY A 72 -0.96 -15.93 1.41
C GLY A 72 0.35 -16.62 1.79
N LEU A 73 0.67 -17.76 1.16
CA LEU A 73 1.92 -18.48 1.42
C LEU A 73 3.15 -17.73 0.88
N ASN A 74 3.07 -17.15 -0.32
CA ASN A 74 4.11 -16.30 -0.88
C ASN A 74 4.36 -15.05 0.01
N PHE A 75 3.30 -14.46 0.57
CA PHE A 75 3.42 -13.33 1.50
C PHE A 75 4.06 -13.75 2.83
N ALA A 76 3.69 -14.92 3.36
CA ALA A 76 4.31 -15.47 4.56
C ALA A 76 5.82 -15.70 4.38
N GLY A 77 6.26 -16.19 3.21
CA GLY A 77 7.68 -16.34 2.87
C GLY A 77 8.41 -15.00 2.67
N MET A 78 7.70 -13.96 2.24
CA MET A 78 8.24 -12.60 2.08
C MET A 78 8.33 -11.83 3.41
N PHE A 79 7.44 -12.12 4.34
CA PHE A 79 7.30 -11.41 5.61
C PHE A 79 8.59 -11.20 6.42
N PRO A 80 9.49 -12.20 6.61
CA PRO A 80 10.75 -11.96 7.33
C PRO A 80 11.62 -10.90 6.65
N TYR A 81 11.69 -10.90 5.32
CA TYR A 81 12.45 -9.90 4.56
C TYR A 81 11.84 -8.50 4.63
N LEU A 82 10.51 -8.41 4.71
CA LEU A 82 9.83 -7.14 4.99
C LEU A 82 10.17 -6.62 6.39
N MET A 83 10.22 -7.51 7.39
CA MET A 83 10.59 -7.14 8.75
C MET A 83 12.03 -6.67 8.85
N ASP A 84 12.95 -7.31 8.12
CA ASP A 84 14.35 -6.88 8.03
C ASP A 84 14.48 -5.52 7.33
N LEU A 85 13.69 -5.27 6.28
CA LEU A 85 13.67 -3.98 5.60
C LEU A 85 13.13 -2.86 6.50
N TRP A 86 12.07 -3.14 7.27
CA TRP A 86 11.45 -2.15 8.17
C TRP A 86 12.25 -1.89 9.44
N SER A 87 12.87 -2.93 10.02
CA SER A 87 13.62 -2.82 11.27
C SER A 87 15.09 -2.43 11.04
N GLY A 88 15.60 -2.69 9.84
CA GLY A 88 16.96 -2.41 9.43
C GLY A 88 17.08 -1.13 8.60
N ASN A 89 17.74 -1.25 7.45
CA ASN A 89 18.08 -0.13 6.59
C ASN A 89 16.92 0.14 5.62
N HIS A 90 15.94 0.95 6.05
CA HIS A 90 14.74 1.32 5.28
C HIS A 90 15.05 2.25 4.10
N ASN A 91 15.88 1.75 3.19
CA ASN A 91 16.48 2.48 2.08
C ASN A 91 16.26 1.70 0.79
N ILE A 92 16.40 2.38 -0.35
CA ILE A 92 16.28 1.77 -1.67
C ILE A 92 17.34 0.66 -1.85
N THR A 93 18.57 0.89 -1.36
CA THR A 93 19.64 -0.11 -1.43
C THR A 93 19.26 -1.40 -0.69
N GLY A 94 18.67 -1.31 0.50
CA GLY A 94 18.24 -2.49 1.25
C GLY A 94 17.13 -3.27 0.53
N ALA A 95 16.19 -2.57 -0.12
CA ALA A 95 15.17 -3.21 -0.95
C ALA A 95 15.78 -3.92 -2.17
N LEU A 96 16.78 -3.31 -2.81
CA LEU A 96 17.48 -3.90 -3.95
C LEU A 96 18.33 -5.11 -3.53
N ASP A 97 19.00 -5.05 -2.38
CA ASP A 97 19.78 -6.17 -1.84
C ASP A 97 18.86 -7.38 -1.61
N ILE A 98 17.68 -7.19 -1.00
CA ILE A 98 16.69 -8.26 -0.81
C ILE A 98 16.22 -8.84 -2.14
N VAL A 99 15.92 -7.99 -3.12
CA VAL A 99 15.34 -8.45 -4.40
C VAL A 99 16.39 -9.06 -5.32
N THR A 100 17.67 -8.73 -5.15
CA THR A 100 18.76 -9.33 -5.92
C THR A 100 19.40 -10.55 -5.23
N ASP A 101 19.09 -10.77 -3.95
CA ASP A 101 19.52 -11.95 -3.22
C ASP A 101 18.77 -13.21 -3.70
N VAL A 102 19.54 -14.17 -4.21
CA VAL A 102 19.05 -15.45 -4.71
C VAL A 102 18.37 -16.26 -3.60
N PHE A 103 18.86 -16.19 -2.35
CA PHE A 103 18.25 -16.92 -1.24
C PHE A 103 16.91 -16.32 -0.85
N ALA A 104 16.81 -14.98 -0.80
CA ALA A 104 15.56 -14.29 -0.55
C ALA A 104 14.49 -14.65 -1.59
N LEU A 105 14.85 -14.58 -2.88
CA LEU A 105 13.96 -14.98 -3.98
C LEU A 105 13.57 -16.46 -3.91
N ALA A 106 14.51 -17.35 -3.59
CA ALA A 106 14.24 -18.77 -3.45
C ALA A 106 13.22 -19.07 -2.34
N VAL A 107 13.30 -18.37 -1.20
CA VAL A 107 12.32 -18.53 -0.11
C VAL A 107 10.96 -17.96 -0.50
N MET A 108 10.91 -16.75 -1.06
CA MET A 108 9.65 -16.12 -1.49
C MET A 108 8.94 -16.98 -2.54
N TYR A 109 9.65 -17.41 -3.58
CA TYR A 109 9.08 -18.17 -4.68
C TYR A 109 8.88 -19.64 -4.31
N GLY A 110 9.73 -20.20 -3.46
CA GLY A 110 9.54 -21.54 -2.89
C GLY A 110 8.27 -21.61 -2.04
N ALA A 111 7.98 -20.58 -1.26
CA ALA A 111 6.72 -20.49 -0.51
C ALA A 111 5.50 -20.38 -1.45
N ALA A 112 5.62 -19.67 -2.57
CA ALA A 112 4.57 -19.63 -3.59
C ALA A 112 4.34 -21.01 -4.23
N MET A 113 5.41 -21.74 -4.56
CA MET A 113 5.33 -23.11 -5.07
C MET A 113 4.68 -24.05 -4.05
N ALA A 114 5.01 -23.92 -2.77
CA ALA A 114 4.36 -24.68 -1.71
C ALA A 114 2.85 -24.41 -1.67
N GLY A 115 2.42 -23.13 -1.82
CA GLY A 115 1.01 -22.80 -1.95
C GLY A 115 0.34 -23.39 -3.17
N TRP A 116 1.06 -23.45 -4.29
CA TRP A 116 0.56 -24.12 -5.49
C TRP A 116 0.35 -25.61 -5.26
N MET A 117 1.33 -26.28 -4.63
CA MET A 117 1.22 -27.70 -4.29
C MET A 117 0.02 -27.96 -3.38
N VAL A 118 -0.16 -27.15 -2.33
CA VAL A 118 -1.31 -27.25 -1.43
C VAL A 118 -2.63 -27.11 -2.20
N TYR A 119 -2.73 -26.09 -3.06
CA TYR A 119 -3.93 -25.88 -3.88
C TYR A 119 -4.23 -27.07 -4.81
N THR A 120 -3.22 -27.68 -5.40
CA THR A 120 -3.41 -28.83 -6.32
C THR A 120 -3.70 -30.15 -5.63
N VAL A 121 -3.20 -30.35 -4.40
CA VAL A 121 -3.38 -31.59 -3.63
C VAL A 121 -4.76 -31.63 -2.97
N ILE A 122 -5.30 -30.48 -2.58
CA ILE A 122 -6.65 -30.39 -2.05
C ILE A 122 -7.61 -30.69 -3.21
N PRO A 123 -8.36 -31.80 -3.18
CA PRO A 123 -9.35 -32.08 -4.22
C PRO A 123 -10.35 -30.91 -4.25
N PRO A 124 -10.66 -30.35 -5.42
CA PRO A 124 -11.65 -29.30 -5.52
C PRO A 124 -12.99 -29.90 -5.07
N VAL A 125 -13.42 -29.52 -3.87
CA VAL A 125 -14.76 -29.83 -3.37
C VAL A 125 -15.69 -28.89 -4.13
N ILE A 126 -16.04 -29.31 -5.35
CA ILE A 126 -17.12 -28.71 -6.14
C ILE A 126 -18.48 -29.08 -5.54
#